data_AF-A0A554VA68-F1
#
_entry.id   AF-A0A554VA68-F1
#
_cell.length_a   1.000
_cell.length_b   1.000
_cell.length_c   1.000
_cell.angle_alpha   90.00
_cell.angle_beta   90.00
_cell.angle_gamma   90.00
#
_symmetry.space_group_name_H-M   'P 1'
#
loop_
_entity.id
_entity.type
_entity.pdbx_description
1 polymer ?
#
loop_
_entity_poly.entity_id
_entity_poly.type
_entity_poly.pdbx_seq_one_letter_code
_entity_poly.pdbx_strand_id
1 'polypeptide(L)'
;MNIIMKHIEIIERVDQLIRLQATGSPEDCSARLGISKTKLYRIIGVMKNLNAPIEYDFSIQSYVYVQEVGFKFGFYTKENEVKKLNPFVG
;
A
#
# COMPACT_ATOMS: atom_id res chain seq x y z
N MET A 1 -24.57 2.15 -5.08
CA MET A 1 -23.23 1.50 -5.03
C MET A 1 -22.21 2.57 -4.70
N ASN A 2 -21.59 2.52 -3.52
CA ASN A 2 -20.74 3.62 -3.02
C ASN A 2 -19.38 3.56 -3.71
N ILE A 3 -19.13 4.47 -4.66
CA ILE A 3 -17.92 4.50 -5.49
C ILE A 3 -16.62 4.59 -4.67
N ILE A 4 -16.73 5.17 -3.47
CA ILE A 4 -15.65 5.39 -2.53
C ILE A 4 -15.18 4.06 -1.92
N MET A 5 -16.12 3.18 -1.53
CA MET A 5 -15.79 1.87 -0.94
C MET A 5 -14.95 1.02 -1.89
N LYS A 6 -15.34 0.95 -3.17
CA LYS A 6 -14.57 0.22 -4.19
C LYS A 6 -13.14 0.74 -4.36
N HIS A 7 -12.92 2.05 -4.23
CA HIS A 7 -11.58 2.60 -4.35
C HIS A 7 -10.72 2.23 -3.14
N ILE A 8 -11.29 2.27 -1.94
CA ILE A 8 -10.62 1.86 -0.71
C ILE A 8 -10.22 0.38 -0.80
N GLU A 9 -11.14 -0.50 -1.18
CA GLU A 9 -10.86 -1.94 -1.33
C GLU A 9 -9.71 -2.23 -2.30
N ILE A 10 -9.64 -1.47 -3.41
CA ILE A 10 -8.56 -1.61 -4.38
C ILE A 10 -7.23 -1.11 -3.81
N ILE A 11 -7.22 0.02 -3.08
CA ILE A 11 -6.00 0.53 -2.45
C ILE A 11 -5.49 -0.45 -1.40
N GLU A 12 -6.37 -1.02 -0.57
CA GLU A 12 -5.99 -2.05 0.42
C GLU A 12 -5.41 -3.29 -0.24
N ARG A 13 -6.00 -3.77 -1.34
CA ARG A 13 -5.45 -4.90 -2.10
C ARG A 13 -4.08 -4.58 -2.70
N VAL A 14 -3.90 -3.37 -3.23
CA VAL A 14 -2.59 -2.93 -3.75
C VAL A 14 -1.57 -2.88 -2.62
N ASP A 15 -1.90 -2.28 -1.48
CA ASP A 15 -1.03 -2.23 -0.30
C ASP A 15 -0.60 -3.64 0.16
N GLN A 16 -1.55 -4.58 0.23
CA GLN A 16 -1.26 -5.97 0.56
C GLN A 16 -0.30 -6.63 -0.44
N LEU A 17 -0.52 -6.42 -1.75
CA LEU A 17 0.36 -6.98 -2.79
C LEU A 17 1.77 -6.39 -2.71
N ILE A 18 1.91 -5.09 -2.42
CA ILE A 18 3.20 -4.41 -2.27
C ILE A 18 3.93 -4.92 -1.02
N ARG A 19 3.22 -5.07 0.11
CA ARG A 19 3.80 -5.64 1.35
C ARG A 19 4.31 -7.06 1.16
N LEU A 20 3.56 -7.87 0.42
CA LEU A 20 3.91 -9.25 0.12
C LEU A 20 4.97 -9.34 -1.00
N GLN A 21 5.37 -8.21 -1.60
CA GLN A 21 6.25 -8.14 -2.77
C GLN A 21 5.75 -9.04 -3.91
N ALA A 22 4.44 -9.24 -3.99
CA ALA A 22 3.76 -10.16 -4.90
C ALA A 22 3.01 -9.40 -6.00
N THR A 23 3.30 -8.11 -6.20
CA THR A 23 2.71 -7.34 -7.31
C THR A 23 3.10 -7.90 -8.66
N GLY A 24 4.31 -8.44 -8.80
CA GLY A 24 4.87 -8.75 -10.11
C GLY A 24 4.95 -7.51 -11.00
N SER A 25 5.07 -7.75 -12.32
CA SER A 25 5.06 -6.69 -13.31
C SER A 25 3.75 -5.87 -13.22
N PRO A 26 3.76 -4.59 -13.65
CA PRO A 26 2.54 -3.75 -13.64
C PRO A 26 1.36 -4.39 -14.37
N GLU A 27 1.64 -5.20 -15.39
CA GLU A 27 0.64 -5.97 -16.13
C GLU A 27 -0.01 -7.03 -15.26
N ASP A 28 0.80 -7.86 -14.62
CA ASP A 28 0.37 -8.92 -13.70
C ASP A 28 -0.41 -8.34 -12.53
N CYS A 29 0.12 -7.28 -11.91
CA CYS A 29 -0.56 -6.58 -10.82
C CYS A 29 -1.96 -6.11 -11.26
N SER A 30 -2.05 -5.47 -12.43
CA SER A 30 -3.32 -4.98 -12.98
C SER A 30 -4.30 -6.13 -13.29
N ALA A 31 -3.81 -7.24 -13.84
CA ALA A 31 -4.61 -8.43 -14.12
C ALA A 31 -5.13 -9.08 -12.83
N ARG A 32 -4.29 -9.22 -11.81
CA ARG A 32 -4.66 -9.76 -10.49
C ARG A 32 -5.70 -8.91 -9.77
N LEU A 33 -5.59 -7.58 -9.90
CA LEU A 33 -6.55 -6.62 -9.34
C LEU A 33 -7.83 -6.51 -10.18
N GLY A 34 -7.87 -7.09 -11.39
CA GLY A 34 -9.00 -6.97 -12.32
C GLY A 34 -9.19 -5.54 -12.84
N ILE A 35 -8.11 -4.75 -12.95
CA ILE A 35 -8.13 -3.36 -13.39
C ILE A 35 -7.22 -3.15 -14.59
N SER A 36 -7.45 -2.09 -15.36
CA SER A 36 -6.54 -1.71 -16.44
C SER A 36 -5.23 -1.13 -15.91
N LYS A 37 -4.13 -1.28 -16.67
CA LYS A 37 -2.82 -0.70 -16.35
C LYS A 37 -2.89 0.80 -15.99
N THR A 38 -3.65 1.59 -16.75
CA THR A 38 -3.86 3.02 -16.49
C THR A 38 -4.47 3.29 -15.12
N LYS A 39 -5.41 2.43 -14.68
CA LYS A 39 -6.06 2.58 -13.38
C LYS A 39 -5.08 2.25 -12.26
N LEU A 40 -4.26 1.20 -12.43
CA LEU A 40 -3.18 0.88 -11.50
C LEU A 40 -2.22 2.06 -11.32
N TYR A 41 -1.72 2.64 -12.42
CA TYR A 41 -0.83 3.81 -12.34
C TYR A 41 -1.50 5.01 -11.64
N ARG A 42 -2.79 5.23 -11.89
CA ARG A 42 -3.55 6.29 -11.22
C ARG A 42 -3.68 6.03 -9.72
N ILE A 43 -3.91 4.77 -9.31
CA ILE A 43 -3.97 4.39 -7.89
C ILE A 43 -2.61 4.55 -7.22
N ILE A 44 -1.53 4.07 -7.84
CA ILE A 44 -0.16 4.26 -7.33
C ILE A 44 0.15 5.74 -7.21
N GLY A 45 -0.25 6.56 -8.19
CA GLY A 45 -0.14 8.02 -8.11
C GLY A 45 -0.89 8.60 -6.91
N VAL A 46 -2.11 8.14 -6.63
CA VAL A 46 -2.87 8.54 -5.44
C VAL A 46 -2.16 8.12 -4.16
N MET A 47 -1.65 6.89 -4.09
CA MET A 47 -0.88 6.41 -2.92
C MET A 47 0.38 7.26 -2.71
N LYS A 48 1.10 7.60 -3.77
CA LYS A 48 2.26 8.53 -3.71
C LYS A 48 1.86 9.92 -3.23
N ASN A 49 0.71 10.45 -3.67
CA ASN A 49 0.18 11.72 -3.16
C ASN A 49 -0.23 11.64 -1.68
N LEU A 50 -0.61 10.45 -1.20
CA LEU A 50 -0.86 10.15 0.20
C LEU A 50 0.44 9.87 0.99
N ASN A 51 1.60 10.26 0.44
CA ASN A 51 2.91 10.11 1.06
C ASN A 51 3.38 8.65 1.21
N ALA A 52 2.89 7.75 0.36
CA ALA A 52 3.38 6.37 0.31
C ALA A 52 4.70 6.30 -0.51
N PRO A 53 5.83 5.88 0.09
CA PRO A 53 7.11 5.75 -0.57
C PRO A 53 7.17 4.44 -1.36
N ILE A 54 6.47 4.43 -2.51
CA ILE A 54 6.42 3.28 -3.42
C ILE A 54 7.46 3.46 -4.53
N GLU A 55 8.39 2.52 -4.62
CA GLU A 55 9.30 2.36 -5.75
C GLU A 55 9.01 1.09 -6.53
N TYR A 56 9.40 1.08 -7.79
CA TYR A 56 9.34 -0.11 -8.63
C TYR A 56 10.75 -0.69 -8.71
N ASP A 57 10.94 -1.88 -8.16
CA ASP A 57 12.20 -2.58 -8.21
C ASP A 57 12.28 -3.41 -9.48
N PHE A 58 13.25 -3.09 -10.35
CA PHE A 58 13.44 -3.77 -11.63
C PHE A 58 14.05 -5.16 -11.46
N SER A 59 14.75 -5.44 -10.36
CA SER A 59 15.44 -6.71 -10.12
C SER A 59 14.43 -7.81 -9.79
N ILE A 60 13.44 -7.49 -8.95
CA ILE A 60 12.35 -8.40 -8.58
C ILE A 60 11.06 -8.18 -9.39
N GLN A 61 11.08 -7.21 -10.30
CA GLN A 61 9.92 -6.78 -11.10
C GLN A 61 8.68 -6.60 -10.23
N SER A 62 8.78 -5.84 -9.15
CA SER A 62 7.68 -5.64 -8.21
C SER A 62 7.75 -4.27 -7.55
N TYR A 63 6.59 -3.77 -7.13
CA TYR A 63 6.49 -2.57 -6.32
C TYR A 63 6.87 -2.89 -4.88
N VAL A 64 7.72 -2.06 -4.31
CA VAL A 64 8.23 -2.17 -2.94
C VAL A 64 8.05 -0.86 -2.19
N TYR A 65 7.84 -0.97 -0.88
CA TYR A 65 7.89 0.18 0.00
C TYR A 65 9.33 0.42 0.45
N VAL A 66 9.82 1.63 0.23
CA VAL A 66 11.18 2.04 0.63
C VAL A 66 11.26 2.27 2.15
N GLN A 67 10.13 2.53 2.79
CA GLN A 67 10.02 2.73 4.24
C GLN A 67 8.83 1.95 4.78
N GLU A 68 8.89 1.57 6.05
CA GLU A 68 7.76 0.91 6.72
C GLU A 68 6.56 1.85 6.79
N VAL A 69 5.57 1.59 5.93
CA VAL A 69 4.32 2.37 5.89
C VAL A 69 3.12 1.49 6.19
N GLY A 70 2.09 2.12 6.76
CA GLY A 70 0.80 1.53 7.09
C GLY A 70 -0.31 2.30 6.40
N PHE A 71 -1.00 1.73 5.41
CA PHE A 71 -2.24 2.32 4.91
C PHE A 71 -3.38 1.90 5.82
N LYS A 72 -4.00 2.86 6.52
CA LYS A 72 -5.19 2.61 7.35
C LYS A 72 -6.27 3.61 6.96
N PHE A 73 -7.38 3.11 6.43
CA PHE A 73 -8.55 3.92 6.09
C PHE A 73 -9.72 3.53 7.01
N GLY A 74 -10.22 4.49 7.78
CA GLY A 74 -11.35 4.26 8.69
C GLY A 74 -11.20 5.01 10.02
N PHE A 75 -12.25 4.98 10.82
CA PHE A 75 -12.20 5.50 12.18
C PHE A 75 -11.46 4.51 13.07
N TYR A 76 -10.46 4.99 13.80
CA TYR A 76 -9.79 4.24 14.84
C TYR A 76 -10.09 4.89 16.19
N THR A 77 -10.40 4.09 17.20
CA THR A 77 -10.44 4.56 18.58
C THR A 77 -9.00 4.88 18.98
N LYS A 78 -8.73 6.10 19.45
CA LYS A 78 -7.45 6.45 20.08
C LYS A 78 -7.39 5.75 21.44
N GLU A 79 -6.94 4.51 21.46
CA GLU A 79 -6.52 3.87 22.71
C GLU A 79 -4.99 3.87 22.76
N ASN A 80 -4.49 4.77 23.62
CA ASN A 80 -3.15 4.90 24.18
C ASN A 80 -1.97 4.46 23.30
N GLU A 81 -1.18 5.45 22.88
CA GLU A 81 0.23 5.29 22.58
C GLU A 81 0.94 4.59 23.76
N VAL A 82 1.03 3.27 23.73
CA VAL A 82 2.00 2.56 24.55
C VAL A 82 3.35 2.94 23.97
N LYS A 83 3.93 3.99 24.55
CA LYS A 83 5.34 4.33 24.49
C LYS A 83 6.12 3.01 24.51
N LYS A 84 6.78 2.65 23.41
CA LYS A 84 7.92 1.75 23.47
C LYS A 84 8.97 2.45 24.32
N LEU A 85 8.89 2.29 25.64
CA LEU A 85 10.00 2.52 26.54
C LEU A 85 11.06 1.52 26.11
N ASN A 86 12.11 1.99 25.46
CA ASN A 86 13.35 1.24 25.36
C ASN A 86 13.80 0.93 26.80
N PRO A 87 13.92 -0.34 27.22
CA PRO A 87 14.73 -0.63 28.38
C PRO A 87 16.18 -0.41 27.95
N PHE A 88 16.70 0.77 28.26
CA PHE A 88 18.13 0.94 28.48
C PHE A 88 18.54 -0.05 29.58
N VAL A 89 19.33 -1.05 29.21
CA VAL A 89 20.15 -1.87 30.12
C VAL A 89 21.28 -2.39 29.24
N GLY A 90 22.56 -2.20 29.50
CA GLY A 90 23.34 -1.59 30.58
C GLY A 90 24.78 -1.94 30.26
#